data_AF-H9B260-F1
#
_entry.id   AF-H9B260-F1
#
_cell.length_a   1.000
_cell.length_b   1.000
_cell.length_c   1.000
_cell.angle_alpha   90.00
_cell.angle_beta   90.00
_cell.angle_gamma   90.00
#
_symmetry.space_group_name_H-M   'P 1'
#
loop_
_entity.id
_entity.type
_entity.pdbx_description
1 polymer ?
#
loop_
_entity_poly.entity_id
_entity_poly.type
_entity_poly.pdbx_seq_one_letter_code
_entity_poly.pdbx_strand_id
1 'polypeptide(L)'
;TIAMKEYNLIRHMFEGSSLLANVGDTSKQPNGLAALQEQLLLDICRNGTHKVRNCYQGIEIIKRRAFCQKVLLVLDDVDNVQQLKALAIDRDSFVSGSRIIITTRDVSLLNLLKVDEIYAAKELNRSESLELLCWHAFKEDHPKGNYLDLSDQVVAYAGGLPLALEVLGSFLYGKSILEWKSAISKLKKIPPVDIQAKLKISFDSLSDEVKELFLDMACFFVGTDGVSTIKILEDCNFFTTIGIRVLADRCLIKYGPCNELLM
;
A
#
# COMPACT_ATOMS: atom_id res chain seq x y z
N THR A 1 0.63 2.10 -8.72
CA THR A 1 -0.09 3.09 -9.56
C THR A 1 0.48 4.50 -9.48
N ILE A 2 0.49 5.16 -8.32
CA ILE A 2 0.99 6.55 -8.19
C ILE A 2 2.50 6.64 -8.43
N ALA A 3 3.30 5.90 -7.66
CA ALA A 3 4.76 5.92 -7.77
C ALA A 3 5.25 5.54 -9.19
N MET A 4 4.60 4.57 -9.82
CA MET A 4 4.90 4.18 -11.21
C MET A 4 4.57 5.29 -12.21
N LYS A 5 3.44 6.00 -12.05
CA LYS A 5 3.08 7.12 -12.93
C LYS A 5 4.09 8.25 -12.79
N GLU A 6 4.45 8.62 -11.56
CA GLU A 6 5.48 9.62 -11.29
C GLU A 6 6.82 9.20 -11.89
N TYR A 7 7.27 7.96 -11.64
CA TYR A 7 8.50 7.41 -12.21
C TYR A 7 8.57 7.58 -13.72
N ASN A 8 7.52 7.20 -14.44
CA ASN A 8 7.48 7.32 -15.90
C ASN A 8 7.54 8.78 -16.36
N LEU A 9 6.92 9.70 -15.61
CA LEU A 9 6.95 11.13 -15.93
C LEU A 9 8.33 11.73 -15.75
N ILE A 10 9.06 11.40 -14.68
CA ILE A 10 10.27 12.13 -14.30
C ILE A 10 11.59 11.40 -14.55
N ARG A 11 11.59 10.10 -14.86
CA ARG A 11 12.82 9.30 -15.01
C ARG A 11 13.85 9.84 -15.99
N HIS A 12 13.41 10.55 -17.03
CA HIS A 12 14.29 11.12 -18.05
C HIS A 12 15.15 12.29 -17.54
N MET A 13 14.84 12.83 -16.35
CA MET A 13 15.59 13.92 -15.70
C MET A 13 16.76 13.43 -14.81
N PHE A 14 17.03 12.12 -14.82
CA PHE A 14 18.03 11.45 -13.99
C PHE A 14 19.00 10.65 -14.87
N GLU A 15 20.22 10.43 -14.37
CA GLU A 15 21.30 9.74 -15.08
C GLU A 15 21.08 8.22 -15.07
N GLY A 16 20.49 7.70 -13.99
CA GLY A 16 20.02 6.32 -13.87
C GLY A 16 18.68 6.25 -13.16
N SER A 17 17.87 5.24 -13.50
CA SER A 17 16.54 5.07 -12.91
C SER A 17 16.18 3.61 -12.77
N SER A 18 15.62 3.20 -11.62
CA SER A 18 15.10 1.85 -11.41
C SER A 18 13.75 1.87 -10.68
N LEU A 19 12.87 0.93 -11.03
CA LEU A 19 11.64 0.66 -10.32
C LEU A 19 11.65 -0.81 -9.91
N LEU A 20 11.80 -1.03 -8.60
CA LEU A 20 11.73 -2.36 -8.00
C LEU A 20 10.31 -2.59 -7.50
N ALA A 21 9.55 -3.40 -8.24
CA ALA A 21 8.17 -3.75 -7.90
C ALA A 21 8.12 -4.88 -6.86
N ASN A 22 7.12 -4.85 -5.96
CA ASN A 22 6.85 -5.92 -4.99
C ASN A 22 8.11 -6.34 -4.20
N VAL A 23 8.83 -5.38 -3.62
CA VAL A 23 10.06 -5.61 -2.86
C VAL A 23 9.81 -6.55 -1.69
N GLY A 24 8.70 -6.37 -0.97
CA GLY A 24 8.25 -7.21 0.14
C GLY A 24 8.23 -8.69 -0.24
N ASP A 25 7.42 -9.05 -1.23
CA ASP A 25 7.25 -10.45 -1.67
C ASP A 25 8.49 -11.01 -2.37
N THR A 26 9.15 -10.20 -3.20
CA THR A 26 10.35 -10.63 -3.93
C THR A 26 11.49 -10.96 -2.97
N SER A 27 11.68 -10.16 -1.92
CA SER A 27 12.73 -10.39 -0.92
C SER A 27 12.60 -11.71 -0.14
N LYS A 28 11.38 -12.25 -0.03
CA LYS A 28 11.06 -13.50 0.67
C LYS A 28 11.39 -14.74 -0.18
N GLN A 29 11.57 -14.58 -1.49
CA GLN A 29 11.94 -15.68 -2.39
C GLN A 29 13.41 -16.10 -2.17
N PRO A 30 13.78 -17.35 -2.50
CA PRO A 30 15.18 -17.78 -2.49
C PRO A 30 16.05 -16.82 -3.34
N ASN A 31 17.10 -16.27 -2.74
CA ASN A 31 17.98 -15.26 -3.35
C ASN A 31 17.29 -13.94 -3.77
N GLY A 32 16.08 -13.66 -3.29
CA GLY A 32 15.28 -12.50 -3.69
C GLY A 32 15.97 -11.15 -3.50
N LEU A 33 16.66 -10.95 -2.37
CA LEU A 33 17.43 -9.72 -2.13
C LEU A 33 18.57 -9.54 -3.14
N ALA A 34 19.27 -10.61 -3.51
CA ALA A 34 20.32 -10.54 -4.52
C ALA A 34 19.72 -10.21 -5.89
N ALA A 35 18.58 -10.81 -6.25
CA ALA A 35 17.89 -10.49 -7.50
C ALA A 35 17.47 -9.01 -7.59
N LEU A 36 16.97 -8.43 -6.48
CA LEU A 36 16.64 -7.00 -6.42
C LEU A 36 17.88 -6.11 -6.59
N GLN A 37 19.02 -6.47 -5.98
CA GLN A 37 20.28 -5.75 -6.16
C GLN A 37 20.77 -5.83 -7.61
N GLU A 38 20.71 -7.02 -8.22
CA GLU A 38 21.09 -7.23 -9.62
C GLU A 38 20.22 -6.40 -10.56
N GLN A 39 18.90 -6.37 -10.35
CA GLN A 39 17.98 -5.53 -11.13
C GLN A 39 18.31 -4.04 -10.97
N LEU A 40 18.50 -3.56 -9.75
CA LEU A 40 18.87 -2.15 -9.50
C LEU A 40 20.15 -1.78 -10.25
N LEU A 41 21.16 -2.65 -10.18
CA LEU A 41 22.43 -2.45 -10.87
C LEU A 41 22.26 -2.47 -12.39
N LEU A 42 21.46 -3.39 -12.94
CA LEU A 42 21.17 -3.47 -14.37
C LEU A 42 20.44 -2.22 -14.90
N ASP A 43 19.47 -1.73 -14.15
CA ASP A 43 18.65 -0.58 -14.53
C ASP A 43 19.44 0.74 -14.50
N ILE A 44 20.36 0.89 -13.52
CA ILE A 44 21.07 2.13 -13.26
C ILE A 44 22.47 2.16 -13.90
N CYS A 45 23.21 1.06 -13.85
CA CYS A 45 24.60 1.02 -14.31
C CYS A 45 24.64 0.57 -15.77
N ARG A 46 25.11 1.44 -16.68
CA ARG A 46 25.34 1.05 -18.08
C ARG A 46 26.58 0.15 -18.18
N ASN A 47 26.45 -0.98 -18.88
CA ASN A 47 27.49 -1.97 -19.19
C ASN A 47 28.06 -2.80 -18.02
N GLY A 48 28.11 -4.13 -18.23
CA GLY A 48 28.79 -5.10 -17.38
C GLY A 48 27.95 -6.33 -17.04
N THR A 49 28.58 -7.34 -16.46
CA THR A 49 27.87 -8.39 -15.74
C THR A 49 27.59 -7.90 -14.33
N HIS A 50 26.32 -7.77 -13.96
CA HIS A 50 25.89 -7.24 -12.66
C HIS A 50 25.59 -8.35 -11.66
N LYS A 51 26.12 -9.56 -11.90
CA LYS A 51 25.91 -10.72 -11.01
C LYS A 51 26.50 -10.43 -9.63
N VAL A 52 25.66 -10.58 -8.63
CA VAL A 52 26.02 -10.40 -7.23
C VAL A 52 26.25 -11.78 -6.61
N ARG A 53 27.45 -12.06 -6.10
CA ARG A 53 27.75 -13.37 -5.49
C ARG A 53 26.99 -13.58 -4.18
N ASN A 54 26.79 -12.50 -3.42
CA ASN A 54 25.99 -12.46 -2.19
C ASN A 54 25.56 -11.03 -1.87
N CYS A 55 24.55 -10.88 -1.00
CA CYS A 55 23.95 -9.59 -0.70
C CYS A 55 24.94 -8.53 -0.17
N TYR A 56 25.92 -8.92 0.65
CA TYR A 56 26.92 -7.99 1.19
C TYR A 56 27.79 -7.38 0.10
N GLN A 57 28.21 -8.19 -0.88
CA GLN A 57 28.94 -7.69 -2.04
C GLN A 57 28.07 -6.74 -2.87
N GLY A 58 26.78 -7.06 -3.04
CA GLY A 58 25.84 -6.23 -3.78
C GLY A 58 25.72 -4.81 -3.20
N ILE A 59 25.64 -4.69 -1.87
CA ILE A 59 25.59 -3.39 -1.17
C ILE A 59 26.76 -2.49 -1.57
N GLU A 60 27.99 -3.03 -1.51
CA GLU A 60 29.20 -2.28 -1.85
C GLU A 60 29.23 -1.84 -3.32
N ILE A 61 28.78 -2.71 -4.23
CA ILE A 61 28.73 -2.40 -5.66
C ILE A 61 27.68 -1.31 -5.93
N ILE A 62 26.51 -1.40 -5.30
CA ILE A 62 25.43 -0.40 -5.43
C ILE A 62 25.93 0.98 -5.00
N LYS A 63 26.51 1.09 -3.80
CA LYS A 63 27.05 2.37 -3.32
C LYS A 63 28.07 2.97 -4.27
N ARG A 64 29.01 2.16 -4.76
CA ARG A 64 30.12 2.63 -5.59
C ARG A 64 29.72 2.95 -7.04
N ARG A 65 28.71 2.28 -7.59
CA ARG A 65 28.38 2.35 -9.02
C ARG A 65 27.01 2.94 -9.31
N ALA A 66 25.99 2.55 -8.55
CA ALA A 66 24.63 3.01 -8.80
C ALA A 66 24.41 4.40 -8.21
N PHE A 67 24.86 4.62 -6.97
CA PHE A 67 24.53 5.85 -6.22
C PHE A 67 25.60 6.96 -6.32
N CYS A 68 26.64 6.76 -7.13
CA CYS A 68 27.63 7.80 -7.45
C CYS A 68 27.18 8.78 -8.55
N GLN A 69 25.93 8.69 -8.99
CA GLN A 69 25.32 9.48 -10.07
C GLN A 69 23.89 9.86 -9.69
N LYS A 70 23.31 10.85 -10.36
CA LYS A 70 21.98 11.35 -10.01
C LYS A 70 20.91 10.31 -10.38
N VAL A 71 20.29 9.67 -9.38
CA VAL A 71 19.36 8.55 -9.61
C VAL A 71 17.92 8.84 -9.22
N LEU A 72 16.99 8.21 -9.94
CA LEU A 72 15.60 8.05 -9.52
C LEU A 72 15.32 6.58 -9.16
N LEU A 73 14.96 6.33 -7.91
CA LEU A 73 14.66 4.98 -7.45
C LEU A 73 13.24 4.90 -6.91
N VAL A 74 12.47 3.91 -7.37
CA VAL A 74 11.18 3.54 -6.77
C VAL A 74 11.31 2.17 -6.13
N LEU A 75 10.99 2.10 -4.83
CA LEU A 75 10.93 0.87 -4.06
C LEU A 75 9.47 0.62 -3.68
N ASP A 76 8.82 -0.29 -4.41
CA ASP A 76 7.41 -0.57 -4.21
C ASP A 76 7.19 -1.70 -3.21
N ASP A 77 6.27 -1.50 -2.27
CA ASP A 77 5.84 -2.48 -1.27
C ASP A 77 6.97 -2.92 -0.32
N VAL A 78 7.69 -1.96 0.25
CA VAL A 78 8.72 -2.22 1.29
C VAL A 78 8.01 -2.53 2.61
N ASP A 79 8.30 -3.68 3.21
CA ASP A 79 7.70 -4.12 4.49
C ASP A 79 8.73 -4.43 5.59
N ASN A 80 10.03 -4.30 5.29
CA ASN A 80 11.11 -4.59 6.25
C ASN A 80 12.36 -3.72 6.04
N VAL A 81 12.94 -3.21 7.14
CA VAL A 81 14.21 -2.44 7.12
C VAL A 81 15.38 -3.19 6.48
N GLN A 82 15.42 -4.53 6.57
CA GLN A 82 16.49 -5.32 5.98
C GLN A 82 16.49 -5.24 4.44
N GLN A 83 15.34 -5.00 3.81
CA GLN A 83 15.27 -4.77 2.36
C GLN A 83 15.98 -3.47 1.98
N LEU A 84 15.75 -2.40 2.75
CA LEU A 84 16.39 -1.10 2.55
C LEU A 84 17.90 -1.19 2.75
N LYS A 85 18.35 -1.86 3.83
CA LYS A 85 19.77 -2.12 4.10
C LYS A 85 20.43 -2.92 2.99
N ALA A 86 19.77 -3.99 2.51
CA ALA A 86 20.27 -4.80 1.41
C ALA A 86 20.38 -3.99 0.11
N LEU A 87 19.50 -3.04 -0.14
CA LEU A 87 19.56 -2.16 -1.31
C LEU A 87 20.47 -0.93 -1.11
N ALA A 88 21.26 -0.91 -0.02
CA ALA A 88 22.14 0.19 0.36
C ALA A 88 21.44 1.55 0.53
N ILE A 89 20.14 1.53 0.81
CA ILE A 89 19.32 2.72 0.98
C ILE A 89 19.62 3.32 2.34
N ASP A 90 20.28 4.46 2.30
CA ASP A 90 20.60 5.30 3.45
C ASP A 90 20.67 6.74 2.97
N ARG A 91 20.41 7.70 3.86
CA ARG A 91 20.32 9.13 3.49
C ARG A 91 21.62 9.65 2.89
N ASP A 92 22.76 9.18 3.38
CA ASP A 92 24.08 9.65 2.97
C ASP A 92 24.63 8.89 1.76
N SER A 93 23.89 7.90 1.25
CA SER A 93 24.34 7.06 0.13
C SER A 93 24.26 7.76 -1.24
N PHE A 94 23.50 8.85 -1.38
CA PHE A 94 23.12 9.41 -2.68
C PHE A 94 23.77 10.76 -2.98
N VAL A 95 24.09 11.00 -4.25
CA VAL A 95 24.50 12.34 -4.70
C VAL A 95 23.31 13.31 -4.73
N SER A 96 23.63 14.60 -4.59
CA SER A 96 22.66 15.69 -4.65
C SER A 96 21.80 15.64 -5.92
N GLY A 97 20.50 15.92 -5.75
CA GLY A 97 19.52 15.88 -6.82
C GLY A 97 18.93 14.50 -7.13
N SER A 98 19.40 13.43 -6.48
CA SER A 98 18.75 12.11 -6.53
C SER A 98 17.38 12.14 -5.84
N ARG A 99 16.48 11.25 -6.26
CA ARG A 99 15.15 11.11 -5.66
C ARG A 99 14.80 9.64 -5.44
N ILE A 100 14.36 9.32 -4.23
CA ILE A 100 13.96 7.96 -3.85
C ILE A 100 12.51 8.03 -3.40
N ILE A 101 11.67 7.19 -4.00
CA ILE A 101 10.25 7.06 -3.68
C ILE A 101 10.06 5.67 -3.10
N ILE A 102 9.58 5.61 -1.86
CA ILE A 102 9.30 4.35 -1.15
C ILE A 102 7.80 4.26 -0.96
N THR A 103 7.19 3.16 -1.38
CA THR A 103 5.82 2.83 -1.01
C THR A 103 5.85 1.76 0.08
N THR A 104 5.07 1.96 1.12
CA THR A 104 4.98 1.04 2.25
C THR A 104 3.62 1.17 2.92
N ARG A 105 3.22 0.13 3.64
CA ARG A 105 2.06 0.11 4.53
C ARG A 105 2.47 0.28 5.99
N ASP A 106 3.74 0.59 6.26
CA ASP A 106 4.29 0.75 7.60
C ASP A 106 5.08 2.06 7.71
N VAL A 107 4.44 3.06 8.30
CA VAL A 107 5.01 4.40 8.49
C VAL A 107 6.24 4.36 9.42
N SER A 108 6.34 3.37 10.30
CA SER A 108 7.49 3.24 11.20
C SER A 108 8.81 3.05 10.44
N LEU A 109 8.77 2.40 9.26
CA LEU A 109 9.93 2.26 8.37
C LEU A 109 10.41 3.61 7.82
N LEU A 110 9.47 4.50 7.49
CA LEU A 110 9.77 5.84 6.99
C LEU A 110 10.37 6.72 8.09
N ASN A 111 9.83 6.61 9.32
CA ASN A 111 10.34 7.31 10.49
C ASN A 111 11.79 6.89 10.81
N LEU A 112 12.09 5.59 10.70
CA LEU A 112 13.44 5.07 10.92
C LEU A 112 14.45 5.63 9.92
N LEU A 113 14.04 5.76 8.65
CA LEU A 113 14.86 6.35 7.59
C LEU A 113 14.99 7.88 7.69
N LYS A 114 14.14 8.54 8.49
CA LYS A 114 14.03 10.01 8.55
C LYS A 114 13.87 10.62 7.16
N VAL A 115 12.90 10.10 6.41
CA VAL A 115 12.58 10.58 5.06
C VAL A 115 12.24 12.07 5.06
N ASP A 116 12.48 12.74 3.94
CA ASP A 116 12.26 14.19 3.84
C ASP A 116 10.75 14.53 3.81
N GLU A 117 9.92 13.69 3.19
CA GLU A 117 8.48 13.93 3.03
C GLU A 117 7.68 12.62 3.07
N ILE A 118 6.46 12.67 3.61
CA ILE A 118 5.52 11.54 3.65
C ILE A 118 4.21 11.95 2.98
N TYR A 119 3.83 11.22 1.93
CA TYR A 119 2.52 11.36 1.29
C TYR A 119 1.58 10.24 1.71
N ALA A 120 0.58 10.56 2.53
CA ALA A 120 -0.52 9.65 2.86
C ALA A 120 -1.49 9.55 1.67
N ALA A 121 -1.55 8.38 1.04
CA ALA A 121 -2.47 8.13 -0.06
C ALA A 121 -3.92 8.29 0.42
N LYS A 122 -4.71 9.06 -0.33
CA LYS A 122 -6.10 9.37 0.01
C LYS A 122 -7.06 8.41 -0.69
N GLU A 123 -8.17 8.15 -0.02
CA GLU A 123 -9.35 7.52 -0.62
C GLU A 123 -9.88 8.38 -1.77
N LEU A 124 -10.50 7.73 -2.75
CA LEU A 124 -11.19 8.42 -3.83
C LEU A 124 -12.45 9.09 -3.29
N ASN A 125 -12.73 10.31 -3.76
CA ASN A 125 -14.02 10.93 -3.48
C ASN A 125 -15.14 10.20 -4.23
N ARG A 126 -16.40 10.55 -3.94
CA ARG A 126 -17.57 9.90 -4.56
C ARG A 126 -17.52 9.93 -6.09
N SER A 127 -17.16 11.07 -6.69
CA SER A 127 -17.14 11.24 -8.15
C SER A 127 -16.04 10.38 -8.79
N GLU A 128 -14.83 10.43 -8.25
CA GLU A 128 -13.70 9.59 -8.70
C GLU A 128 -13.99 8.09 -8.54
N SER A 129 -14.65 7.73 -7.44
CA SER A 129 -15.04 6.34 -7.16
C SER A 129 -16.07 5.83 -8.15
N LEU A 130 -17.06 6.67 -8.48
CA LEU A 130 -18.10 6.34 -9.44
C LEU A 130 -17.50 6.17 -10.84
N GLU A 131 -16.62 7.09 -11.25
CA GLU A 131 -15.91 7.02 -12.53
C GLU A 131 -15.11 5.71 -12.64
N LEU A 132 -14.30 5.39 -11.62
CA LEU A 132 -13.51 4.16 -11.62
C LEU A 132 -14.40 2.91 -11.68
N LEU A 133 -15.46 2.84 -10.87
CA LEU A 133 -16.40 1.73 -10.93
C LEU A 133 -16.99 1.56 -12.33
N CYS A 134 -17.39 2.66 -12.97
CA CYS A 134 -18.00 2.65 -14.29
C CYS A 134 -17.02 2.19 -15.37
N TRP A 135 -15.75 2.59 -15.28
CA TRP A 135 -14.72 2.11 -16.21
C TRP A 135 -14.59 0.59 -16.18
N HIS A 136 -14.71 -0.02 -15.00
CA HIS A 136 -14.64 -1.47 -14.86
C HIS A 136 -15.96 -2.18 -15.20
N ALA A 137 -17.10 -1.61 -14.80
CA ALA A 137 -18.42 -2.23 -14.93
C ALA A 137 -19.12 -1.98 -16.28
N PHE A 138 -18.84 -0.86 -16.93
CA PHE A 138 -19.52 -0.40 -18.15
C PHE A 138 -18.58 -0.09 -19.32
N LYS A 139 -17.27 0.05 -19.07
CA LYS A 139 -16.26 0.54 -20.04
C LYS A 139 -16.51 1.99 -20.47
N GLU A 140 -17.15 2.75 -19.60
CA GLU A 140 -17.52 4.16 -19.75
C GLU A 140 -17.22 4.88 -18.43
N ASP A 141 -17.07 6.19 -18.45
CA ASP A 141 -16.77 7.02 -17.27
C ASP A 141 -18.00 7.34 -16.40
N HIS A 142 -19.19 6.88 -16.81
CA HIS A 142 -20.45 7.14 -16.12
C HIS A 142 -21.38 5.92 -16.15
N PRO A 143 -22.35 5.83 -15.21
CA PRO A 143 -23.26 4.70 -15.16
C PRO A 143 -24.33 4.79 -16.24
N LYS A 144 -24.76 3.63 -16.75
CA LYS A 144 -25.84 3.55 -17.74
C LYS A 144 -27.20 3.79 -17.08
N GLY A 145 -27.97 4.79 -17.52
CA GLY A 145 -29.37 5.04 -17.15
C GLY A 145 -29.77 4.58 -15.73
N ASN A 146 -30.48 3.45 -15.66
CA ASN A 146 -31.06 2.91 -14.42
C ASN A 146 -30.06 2.25 -13.44
N TYR A 147 -28.75 2.30 -13.71
CA TYR A 147 -27.71 1.75 -12.84
C TYR A 147 -27.14 2.77 -11.84
N LEU A 148 -27.50 4.06 -11.92
CA LEU A 148 -26.93 5.10 -11.05
C LEU A 148 -27.08 4.76 -9.56
N ASP A 149 -28.31 4.50 -9.09
CA ASP A 149 -28.59 4.17 -7.68
C ASP A 149 -27.88 2.89 -7.21
N LEU A 150 -27.66 1.93 -8.11
CA LEU A 150 -26.94 0.70 -7.82
C LEU A 150 -25.42 0.94 -7.76
N SER A 151 -24.92 1.79 -8.65
CA SER A 151 -23.51 2.20 -8.67
C SER A 151 -23.15 2.97 -7.40
N ASP A 152 -24.01 3.88 -6.97
CA ASP A 152 -23.82 4.62 -5.71
C ASP A 152 -23.78 3.70 -4.49
N GLN A 153 -24.61 2.65 -4.46
CA GLN A 153 -24.55 1.65 -3.38
C GLN A 153 -23.23 0.87 -3.37
N VAL A 154 -22.69 0.54 -4.54
CA VAL A 154 -21.38 -0.13 -4.65
C VAL A 154 -20.25 0.81 -4.26
N VAL A 155 -20.30 2.08 -4.70
CA VAL A 155 -19.35 3.13 -4.30
C VAL A 155 -19.35 3.32 -2.79
N ALA A 156 -20.53 3.42 -2.17
CA ALA A 156 -20.67 3.54 -0.72
C ALA A 156 -20.10 2.32 0.01
N TYR A 157 -20.32 1.10 -0.51
CA TYR A 157 -19.74 -0.11 0.05
C TYR A 157 -18.21 -0.14 -0.06
N ALA A 158 -17.65 0.32 -1.18
CA ALA A 158 -16.21 0.29 -1.43
C ALA A 158 -15.43 1.34 -0.63
N GLY A 159 -16.09 2.36 -0.06
CA GLY A 159 -15.47 3.35 0.83
C GLY A 159 -14.32 4.14 0.17
N GLY A 160 -14.39 4.37 -1.15
CA GLY A 160 -13.35 5.08 -1.89
C GLY A 160 -12.06 4.29 -2.12
N LEU A 161 -12.01 2.99 -1.79
CA LEU A 161 -10.85 2.14 -2.05
C LEU A 161 -10.77 1.74 -3.54
N PRO A 162 -9.74 2.17 -4.29
CA PRO A 162 -9.65 1.90 -5.73
C PRO A 162 -9.70 0.40 -6.08
N LEU A 163 -9.01 -0.43 -5.29
CA LEU A 163 -8.95 -1.87 -5.51
C LEU A 163 -10.33 -2.53 -5.34
N ALA A 164 -11.12 -2.10 -4.35
CA ALA A 164 -12.47 -2.62 -4.15
C ALA A 164 -13.37 -2.26 -5.33
N LEU A 165 -13.29 -1.01 -5.81
CA LEU A 165 -14.06 -0.53 -6.97
C LEU A 165 -13.71 -1.29 -8.25
N GLU A 166 -12.43 -1.57 -8.50
CA GLU A 166 -11.98 -2.34 -9.66
C GLU A 166 -12.51 -3.78 -9.63
N VAL A 167 -12.36 -4.47 -8.49
CA VAL A 167 -12.82 -5.86 -8.33
C VAL A 167 -14.33 -5.95 -8.47
N LEU A 168 -15.07 -5.07 -7.78
CA LEU A 168 -16.53 -5.05 -7.81
C LEU A 168 -17.06 -4.67 -9.20
N GLY A 169 -16.48 -3.63 -9.83
CA GLY A 169 -16.86 -3.21 -11.17
C GLY A 169 -16.65 -4.33 -12.20
N SER A 170 -15.49 -5.00 -12.14
CA SER A 170 -15.17 -6.12 -13.04
C SER A 170 -16.11 -7.30 -12.82
N PHE A 171 -16.47 -7.61 -11.56
CA PHE A 171 -17.45 -8.63 -11.23
C PHE A 171 -18.86 -8.30 -11.75
N LEU A 172 -19.22 -7.02 -11.78
CA LEU A 172 -20.54 -6.54 -12.20
C LEU A 172 -20.66 -6.30 -13.71
N TYR A 173 -19.56 -6.40 -14.44
CA TYR A 173 -19.52 -6.20 -15.90
C TYR A 173 -20.50 -7.13 -16.62
N GLY A 174 -21.34 -6.55 -17.49
CA GLY A 174 -22.32 -7.27 -18.31
C GLY A 174 -23.54 -7.84 -17.56
N LYS A 175 -23.65 -7.60 -16.25
CA LYS A 175 -24.78 -8.10 -15.44
C LYS A 175 -26.01 -7.22 -15.56
N SER A 176 -27.18 -7.85 -15.48
CA SER A 176 -28.49 -7.16 -15.45
C SER A 176 -28.73 -6.44 -14.13
N ILE A 177 -29.69 -5.52 -14.10
CA ILE A 177 -30.15 -4.79 -12.90
C ILE A 177 -30.53 -5.75 -11.76
N LEU A 178 -31.20 -6.86 -12.09
CA LEU A 178 -31.60 -7.86 -11.08
C LEU A 178 -30.38 -8.58 -10.48
N GLU A 179 -29.40 -8.91 -11.31
CA GLU A 179 -28.14 -9.51 -10.85
C GLU A 179 -27.32 -8.54 -10.02
N TRP A 180 -27.27 -7.25 -10.36
CA TRP A 180 -26.64 -6.21 -9.53
C TRP A 180 -27.28 -6.12 -8.14
N LYS A 181 -28.61 -6.08 -8.06
CA LYS A 181 -29.34 -6.08 -6.78
C LYS A 181 -29.00 -7.32 -5.93
N SER A 182 -28.95 -8.48 -6.57
CA SER A 182 -28.56 -9.75 -5.91
C SER A 182 -27.11 -9.72 -5.43
N ALA A 183 -26.18 -9.25 -6.28
CA ALA A 183 -24.78 -9.10 -5.95
C ALA A 183 -24.57 -8.16 -4.75
N ILE A 184 -25.16 -6.96 -4.77
CA ILE A 184 -25.09 -6.00 -3.66
C ILE A 184 -25.63 -6.62 -2.36
N SER A 185 -26.74 -7.37 -2.45
CA SER A 185 -27.32 -8.07 -1.30
C SER A 185 -26.39 -9.14 -0.74
N LYS A 186 -25.62 -9.82 -1.60
CA LYS A 186 -24.59 -10.79 -1.20
C LYS A 186 -23.40 -10.09 -0.55
N LEU A 187 -22.90 -8.98 -1.11
CA LEU A 187 -21.74 -8.24 -0.59
C LEU A 187 -21.93 -7.77 0.87
N LYS A 188 -23.16 -7.37 1.22
CA LYS A 188 -23.52 -6.98 2.60
C LYS A 188 -23.42 -8.12 3.61
N LYS A 189 -23.38 -9.38 3.15
CA LYS A 189 -23.32 -10.57 4.00
C LYS A 189 -21.98 -11.32 3.89
N ILE A 190 -21.42 -11.34 2.68
CA ILE A 190 -20.24 -12.14 2.33
C ILE A 190 -19.31 -11.24 1.51
N PRO A 191 -18.25 -10.71 2.15
CA PRO A 191 -17.22 -9.94 1.45
C PRO A 191 -16.53 -10.76 0.34
N PRO A 192 -16.13 -10.14 -0.78
CA PRO A 192 -15.37 -10.84 -1.82
C PRO A 192 -14.01 -11.34 -1.31
N VAL A 193 -13.72 -12.61 -1.59
CA VAL A 193 -12.48 -13.28 -1.15
C VAL A 193 -11.23 -12.55 -1.67
N ASP A 194 -11.25 -12.04 -2.90
CA ASP A 194 -10.08 -11.37 -3.50
C ASP A 194 -9.75 -10.04 -2.79
N ILE A 195 -10.77 -9.27 -2.44
CA ILE A 195 -10.62 -8.02 -1.66
C ILE A 195 -10.11 -8.37 -0.26
N GLN A 196 -10.75 -9.37 0.37
CA GLN A 196 -10.37 -9.80 1.71
C GLN A 196 -8.92 -10.31 1.75
N ALA A 197 -8.50 -11.12 0.78
CA ALA A 197 -7.14 -11.64 0.70
C ALA A 197 -6.09 -10.52 0.62
N LYS A 198 -6.39 -9.44 -0.12
CA LYS A 198 -5.49 -8.29 -0.25
C LYS A 198 -5.40 -7.46 1.04
N LEU A 199 -6.54 -7.18 1.68
CA LEU A 199 -6.57 -6.46 2.95
C LEU A 199 -5.94 -7.27 4.10
N LYS A 200 -6.11 -8.60 4.07
CA LYS A 200 -5.62 -9.50 5.10
C LYS A 200 -4.10 -9.55 5.20
N ILE A 201 -3.36 -9.17 4.16
CA ILE A 201 -1.89 -9.16 4.19
C ILE A 201 -1.36 -8.32 5.36
N SER A 202 -1.91 -7.12 5.56
CA SER A 202 -1.49 -6.24 6.67
C SER A 202 -1.90 -6.82 8.03
N PHE A 203 -3.10 -7.39 8.12
CA PHE A 203 -3.59 -8.04 9.34
C PHE A 203 -2.75 -9.26 9.73
N ASP A 204 -2.43 -10.14 8.78
CA ASP A 204 -1.67 -11.37 9.02
C ASP A 204 -0.24 -11.09 9.52
N SER A 205 0.31 -9.93 9.18
CA SER A 205 1.63 -9.47 9.63
C SER A 205 1.69 -9.00 11.09
N LEU A 206 0.53 -8.80 11.74
CA LEU A 206 0.44 -8.41 13.15
C LEU A 206 0.76 -9.59 14.09
N SER A 207 1.21 -9.28 15.31
CA SER A 207 1.24 -10.26 16.39
C SER A 207 -0.18 -10.66 16.80
N ASP A 208 -0.34 -11.85 17.35
CA ASP A 208 -1.67 -12.39 17.71
C ASP A 208 -2.42 -11.48 18.71
N GLU A 209 -1.69 -10.92 19.68
CA GLU A 209 -2.22 -9.92 20.63
C GLU A 209 -2.79 -8.68 19.92
N VAL A 210 -2.08 -8.13 18.93
CA VAL A 210 -2.53 -6.94 18.19
C VAL A 210 -3.65 -7.29 17.20
N LYS A 211 -3.70 -8.54 16.70
CA LYS A 211 -4.83 -9.04 15.92
C LYS A 211 -6.10 -9.08 16.74
N GLU A 212 -6.04 -9.59 17.97
CA GLU A 212 -7.19 -9.62 18.88
C GLU A 212 -7.70 -8.20 19.17
N LEU A 213 -6.79 -7.28 19.49
CA LEU A 213 -7.11 -5.86 19.67
C LEU A 213 -7.82 -5.27 18.44
N PHE A 214 -7.26 -5.50 17.24
CA PHE A 214 -7.85 -5.01 15.99
C PHE A 214 -9.27 -5.55 15.76
N LEU A 215 -9.50 -6.83 16.05
CA LEU A 215 -10.81 -7.46 15.88
C LEU A 215 -11.85 -6.88 16.84
N ASP A 216 -11.50 -6.65 18.11
CA ASP A 216 -12.42 -6.01 19.06
C ASP A 216 -12.72 -4.56 18.67
N MET A 217 -11.70 -3.82 18.22
CA MET A 217 -11.87 -2.46 17.69
C MET A 217 -12.83 -2.43 16.49
N ALA A 218 -12.63 -3.32 15.52
CA ALA A 218 -13.44 -3.40 14.30
C ALA A 218 -14.89 -3.82 14.60
N CYS A 219 -15.10 -4.68 15.59
CA CYS A 219 -16.43 -5.18 15.96
C CYS A 219 -17.26 -4.17 16.75
N PHE A 220 -16.63 -3.41 17.65
CA PHE A 220 -17.37 -2.67 18.69
C PHE A 220 -17.13 -1.16 18.71
N PHE A 221 -16.00 -0.68 18.17
CA PHE A 221 -15.53 0.67 18.44
C PHE A 221 -15.37 1.58 17.22
N VAL A 222 -15.66 1.09 16.00
CA VAL A 222 -15.66 1.94 14.80
C VAL A 222 -16.67 3.08 14.95
N GLY A 223 -16.20 4.32 14.72
CA GLY A 223 -16.97 5.55 14.86
C GLY A 223 -17.16 6.05 16.30
N THR A 224 -16.60 5.36 17.29
CA THR A 224 -16.66 5.79 18.70
C THR A 224 -15.50 6.72 19.07
N ASP A 225 -15.66 7.50 20.14
CA ASP A 225 -14.58 8.36 20.64
C ASP A 225 -13.35 7.55 21.07
N GLY A 226 -12.20 7.88 20.49
CA GLY A 226 -10.95 7.16 20.67
C GLY A 226 -10.44 7.11 22.11
N VAL A 227 -10.65 8.17 22.90
CA VAL A 227 -10.23 8.19 24.32
C VAL A 227 -11.04 7.17 25.12
N SER A 228 -12.35 7.14 24.89
CA SER A 228 -13.26 6.19 25.52
C SER A 228 -12.94 4.75 25.11
N THR A 229 -12.67 4.52 23.82
CA THR A 229 -12.23 3.21 23.30
C THR A 229 -10.97 2.72 24.00
N ILE A 230 -9.94 3.57 24.13
CA ILE A 230 -8.67 3.22 24.76
C ILE A 230 -8.90 2.72 26.19
N LYS A 231 -9.65 3.51 26.97
CA LYS A 231 -9.91 3.19 28.38
C LYS A 231 -10.60 1.85 28.56
N ILE A 232 -11.64 1.58 27.76
CA ILE A 232 -12.39 0.32 27.84
C ILE A 232 -11.50 -0.87 27.49
N LEU A 233 -10.66 -0.75 26.45
CA LEU A 233 -9.76 -1.82 26.04
C LEU A 233 -8.63 -2.05 27.05
N GLU A 234 -8.12 -1.00 27.70
CA GLU A 234 -7.17 -1.13 28.81
C GLU A 234 -7.79 -1.85 30.02
N ASP A 235 -9.04 -1.56 30.37
CA ASP A 235 -9.78 -2.27 31.43
C ASP A 235 -10.00 -3.76 31.09
N CYS A 236 -10.00 -4.12 29.80
CA CYS A 236 -10.01 -5.50 29.30
C CYS A 236 -8.63 -6.18 29.28
N ASN A 237 -7.58 -5.54 29.82
CA ASN A 237 -6.19 -6.00 29.82
C ASN A 237 -5.51 -6.07 28.44
N PHE A 238 -5.97 -5.31 27.45
CA PHE A 238 -5.19 -5.10 26.24
C PHE A 238 -4.00 -4.16 26.50
N PHE A 239 -2.89 -4.39 25.80
CA PHE A 239 -1.78 -3.43 25.76
C PHE A 239 -2.09 -2.30 24.75
N THR A 240 -3.17 -1.57 25.02
CA THR A 240 -3.84 -0.69 24.06
C THR A 240 -2.94 0.42 23.54
N THR A 241 -2.14 1.04 24.42
CA THR A 241 -1.23 2.14 24.05
C THR A 241 -0.23 1.72 22.96
N ILE A 242 0.42 0.56 23.09
CA ILE A 242 1.38 0.07 22.09
C ILE A 242 0.66 -0.54 20.89
N GLY A 243 -0.43 -1.29 21.12
CA GLY A 243 -1.20 -1.92 20.04
C GLY A 243 -1.80 -0.90 19.08
N ILE A 244 -2.43 0.17 19.58
CA ILE A 244 -2.96 1.26 18.74
C ILE A 244 -1.84 1.96 17.97
N ARG A 245 -0.68 2.18 18.59
CA ARG A 245 0.47 2.74 17.87
C ARG A 245 0.86 1.85 16.69
N VAL A 246 0.99 0.55 16.91
CA VAL A 246 1.30 -0.43 15.86
C VAL A 246 0.24 -0.41 14.76
N LEU A 247 -1.04 -0.41 15.12
CA LEU A 247 -2.14 -0.37 14.13
C LEU A 247 -2.14 0.92 13.30
N ALA A 248 -1.88 2.07 13.93
CA ALA A 248 -1.79 3.35 13.26
C ALA A 248 -0.55 3.42 12.34
N ASP A 249 0.60 2.94 12.81
CA ASP A 249 1.83 2.86 12.01
C ASP A 249 1.63 1.94 10.79
N ARG A 250 0.81 0.89 10.93
CA ARG A 250 0.41 -0.04 9.85
C ARG A 250 -0.71 0.48 8.95
N CYS A 251 -1.17 1.71 9.15
CA CYS A 251 -2.29 2.32 8.42
C CYS A 251 -3.58 1.49 8.49
N LEU A 252 -3.78 0.73 9.58
CA LEU A 252 -4.98 -0.10 9.79
C LEU A 252 -6.08 0.64 10.56
N ILE A 253 -5.71 1.73 11.24
CA ILE A 253 -6.63 2.64 11.92
C ILE A 253 -6.21 4.09 11.70
N LYS A 254 -7.14 5.02 11.82
CA LYS A 254 -6.90 6.46 11.89
C LYS A 254 -7.90 7.13 12.83
N TYR A 255 -7.57 8.31 13.32
CA TYR A 255 -8.50 9.14 14.06
C TYR A 255 -9.11 10.19 13.14
N GLY A 256 -10.42 10.36 13.22
CA GLY A 256 -11.14 11.42 12.53
C GLY A 256 -10.98 12.78 13.22
N PRO A 257 -11.53 13.85 12.62
CA PRO A 257 -11.42 15.22 13.14
C PRO A 257 -12.02 15.40 14.54
N CYS A 258 -12.99 14.57 14.91
CA CYS A 258 -13.65 14.59 16.22
C CYS A 258 -13.09 13.53 17.17
N ASN A 259 -11.89 13.01 16.89
CA ASN A 259 -11.23 11.94 17.64
C ASN A 259 -11.96 10.58 17.58
N GLU A 260 -12.86 10.41 16.62
CA GLU A 260 -13.52 9.13 16.38
C GLU A 260 -12.56 8.12 15.75
N LEU A 261 -12.64 6.86 16.17
CA LEU A 261 -11.86 5.77 15.59
C LEU A 261 -12.41 5.41 14.21
N LEU A 262 -11.57 5.44 13.20
CA LEU A 262 -11.86 5.02 11.82
C LEU A 262 -10.93 3.88 11.42
N MET A 263 -11.45 2.93 10.65
CA MET A 263 -10.74 1.73 10.17
C MET A 263 -11.07 1.48 8.71
#